data_AF-A0A6S7KDL7-F1
#
_entry.id   AF-A0A6S7KDL7-F1
#
_cell.length_a   1.000
_cell.length_b   1.000
_cell.length_c   1.000
_cell.angle_alpha   90.00
_cell.angle_beta   90.00
_cell.angle_gamma   90.00
#
_symmetry.space_group_name_H-M   'P 1'
#
loop_
_entity.id
_entity.type
_entity.pdbx_description
1 polymer ?
#
loop_
_entity_poly.entity_id
_entity_poly.type
_entity_poly.pdbx_seq_one_letter_code
_entity_poly.pdbx_strand_id
1 'polypeptide(L)'
;MSASTANETHTVTIGSWDIFLKNGETQEQRLGATIVTSHANKTWDDIAVIRRYHWYHLAMTYDGQTINFYLNNHLVLSDSQCCHGDIVSTNTDVVIGRNYNEVSFEVHIDELKLFKKALTAREITKLYQLKVV
;
A
#
# COMPACT_ATOMS: atom_id res chain seq x y z
N MET A 1 -27.15 -15.27 -16.42
CA MET A 1 -25.69 -15.10 -16.50
C MET A 1 -25.23 -14.69 -15.11
N SER A 2 -24.72 -15.63 -14.32
CA SER A 2 -24.18 -15.35 -12.99
C SER A 2 -22.75 -14.83 -13.16
N ALA A 3 -22.50 -13.61 -12.71
CA ALA A 3 -21.17 -13.04 -12.61
C ALA A 3 -20.33 -13.90 -11.65
N SER A 4 -19.28 -14.51 -12.19
CA SER A 4 -18.23 -15.13 -11.40
C SER A 4 -17.35 -14.00 -10.86
N THR A 5 -17.53 -13.61 -9.59
CA THR A 5 -16.48 -12.86 -8.89
C THR A 5 -15.36 -13.84 -8.60
N ALA A 6 -14.37 -13.87 -9.49
CA ALA A 6 -13.10 -14.51 -9.18
C ALA A 6 -12.49 -13.73 -8.00
N ASN A 7 -12.57 -14.30 -6.81
CA ASN A 7 -11.71 -13.95 -5.69
C ASN A 7 -10.28 -14.40 -6.07
N GLU A 8 -9.62 -13.66 -6.96
CA GLU A 8 -8.19 -13.82 -7.16
C GLU A 8 -7.51 -13.23 -5.92
N THR A 9 -7.13 -14.12 -5.01
CA THR A 9 -6.35 -13.73 -3.83
C THR A 9 -4.92 -13.47 -4.32
N HIS A 10 -4.68 -12.27 -4.86
CA HIS A 10 -3.35 -11.81 -5.19
C HIS A 10 -2.56 -11.57 -3.89
N THR A 11 -1.79 -12.56 -3.43
CA THR A 11 -0.71 -12.34 -2.46
C THR A 11 0.55 -11.99 -3.25
N VAL A 12 0.79 -10.69 -3.45
CA VAL A 12 1.91 -10.16 -4.26
C VAL A 12 3.21 -10.08 -3.44
N THR A 13 3.10 -10.14 -2.11
CA THR A 13 4.27 -10.01 -1.23
C THR A 13 4.89 -11.35 -0.87
N ILE A 14 6.22 -11.42 -0.97
CA ILE A 14 7.04 -12.45 -0.33
C ILE A 14 7.45 -12.04 1.10
N GLY A 15 7.22 -10.77 1.46
CA GLY A 15 7.44 -10.23 2.78
C GLY A 15 6.14 -10.11 3.57
N SER A 16 6.10 -9.16 4.49
CA SER A 16 4.97 -9.00 5.41
C SER A 16 4.07 -7.81 5.10
N TRP A 17 4.55 -6.92 4.24
CA TRP A 17 3.80 -5.80 3.74
C TRP A 17 4.35 -5.42 2.37
N ASP A 18 3.52 -4.76 1.56
CA ASP A 18 3.91 -4.23 0.26
C ASP A 18 2.99 -3.06 -0.11
N ILE A 19 3.52 -2.11 -0.88
CA ILE A 19 2.76 -1.08 -1.59
C ILE A 19 3.18 -1.18 -3.05
N PHE A 20 2.23 -1.50 -3.92
CA PHE A 20 2.52 -1.82 -5.31
C PHE A 20 1.60 -1.07 -6.26
N LEU A 21 2.02 -1.04 -7.53
CA LEU A 21 1.18 -0.63 -8.64
C LEU A 21 0.78 -1.86 -9.45
N LYS A 22 -0.45 -1.86 -9.96
CA LYS A 22 -0.96 -2.84 -10.93
C LYS A 22 -1.72 -2.14 -12.06
N ASN A 23 -1.97 -2.87 -13.14
CA ASN A 23 -2.96 -2.46 -14.12
C ASN A 23 -4.36 -2.88 -13.65
N GLY A 24 -5.32 -1.97 -13.76
CA GLY A 24 -6.74 -2.25 -13.59
C GLY A 24 -7.35 -2.90 -14.83
N GLU A 25 -8.63 -3.26 -14.73
CA GLU A 25 -9.38 -3.90 -15.81
C GLU A 25 -9.47 -3.03 -17.08
N THR A 26 -9.43 -1.70 -16.92
CA THR A 26 -9.45 -0.74 -18.03
C THR A 26 -8.05 -0.21 -18.39
N GLN A 27 -7.00 -0.92 -17.99
CA GLN A 27 -5.59 -0.57 -18.19
C GLN A 27 -5.14 0.74 -17.50
N GLU A 28 -5.92 1.24 -16.55
CA GLU A 28 -5.50 2.32 -15.66
C GLU A 28 -4.47 1.81 -14.63
N GLN A 29 -3.57 2.67 -14.16
CA GLN A 29 -2.66 2.31 -13.08
C GLN A 29 -3.36 2.46 -11.73
N ARG A 30 -3.27 1.43 -10.89
CA ARG A 30 -3.89 1.41 -9.57
C ARG A 30 -2.85 1.16 -8.49
N LEU A 31 -3.04 1.85 -7.38
CA LEU A 31 -2.32 1.62 -6.14
C LEU A 31 -2.97 0.45 -5.40
N GLY A 32 -2.15 -0.49 -4.97
CA GLY A 32 -2.54 -1.56 -4.07
C GLY A 32 -1.56 -1.71 -2.93
N ALA A 33 -1.94 -2.53 -1.96
CA ALA A 33 -1.07 -2.88 -0.85
C ALA A 33 -1.43 -4.25 -0.28
N THR A 34 -0.45 -4.87 0.36
CA THR A 34 -0.64 -6.12 1.11
C THR A 34 -0.13 -5.94 2.54
N ILE A 35 -0.77 -6.60 3.49
CA ILE A 35 -0.25 -6.80 4.85
C ILE A 35 -0.47 -8.26 5.27
N VAL A 36 0.51 -8.81 6.00
CA VAL A 36 0.53 -10.15 6.57
C VAL A 36 0.72 -9.98 8.07
N THR A 37 -0.29 -10.38 8.83
CA THR A 37 -0.32 -10.26 10.29
C THR A 37 -0.55 -11.62 10.91
N SER A 38 -0.33 -11.73 12.22
CA SER A 38 -0.63 -12.95 12.98
C SER A 38 -2.09 -13.40 12.88
N HIS A 39 -3.01 -12.49 12.55
CA HIS A 39 -4.43 -12.80 12.39
C HIS A 39 -4.80 -13.18 10.96
N ALA A 40 -4.40 -12.36 9.98
CA ALA A 40 -4.82 -12.52 8.60
C ALA A 40 -3.83 -11.89 7.61
N ASN A 41 -3.93 -12.35 6.38
CA ASN A 41 -3.28 -11.76 5.21
C ASN A 41 -4.34 -11.06 4.39
N LYS A 42 -4.04 -9.84 3.93
CA LYS A 42 -4.96 -9.07 3.11
C LYS A 42 -4.22 -8.29 2.06
N THR A 43 -4.78 -8.32 0.87
CA THR A 43 -4.43 -7.43 -0.23
C THR A 43 -5.62 -6.53 -0.53
N TRP A 44 -5.35 -5.25 -0.69
CA TRP A 44 -6.25 -4.29 -1.32
C TRP A 44 -5.63 -3.97 -2.68
N ASP A 45 -6.24 -4.49 -3.74
CA ASP A 45 -5.75 -4.30 -5.11
C ASP A 45 -6.40 -3.09 -5.81
N ASP A 46 -7.27 -2.39 -5.09
CA ASP A 46 -7.91 -1.15 -5.49
C ASP A 46 -7.97 -0.14 -4.34
N ILE A 47 -6.85 0.52 -4.06
CA ILE A 47 -6.82 1.62 -3.10
C ILE A 47 -7.13 2.95 -3.80
N ALA A 48 -6.52 3.18 -4.96
CA ALA A 48 -6.73 4.39 -5.74
C ALA A 48 -6.27 4.21 -7.19
N VAL A 49 -6.87 4.99 -8.10
CA VAL A 49 -6.33 5.17 -9.45
C VAL A 49 -5.27 6.28 -9.43
N ILE A 50 -4.11 6.00 -10.01
CA ILE A 50 -3.04 6.99 -10.19
C ILE A 50 -2.75 7.19 -11.68
N ARG A 51 -2.17 8.34 -12.01
CA ARG A 51 -1.83 8.71 -13.38
C ARG A 51 -0.32 8.80 -13.54
N ARG A 52 0.16 8.37 -14.71
CA ARG A 52 1.57 8.51 -15.10
C ARG A 52 2.00 9.97 -15.06
N TYR A 53 3.29 10.20 -14.80
CA TYR A 53 3.92 11.52 -14.82
C TYR A 53 3.37 12.53 -13.80
N HIS A 54 2.86 12.04 -12.67
CA HIS A 54 2.43 12.86 -11.54
C HIS A 54 3.11 12.39 -10.25
N TRP A 55 3.49 13.34 -9.40
CA TRP A 55 3.95 13.04 -8.06
C TRP A 55 2.76 12.82 -7.13
N TYR A 56 2.86 11.78 -6.32
CA TYR A 56 1.89 11.45 -5.28
C TYR A 56 2.61 11.25 -3.96
N HIS A 57 2.07 11.83 -2.90
CA HIS A 57 2.50 11.50 -1.54
C HIS A 57 1.65 10.33 -1.03
N LEU A 58 2.30 9.20 -0.81
CA LEU A 58 1.67 7.97 -0.32
C LEU A 58 2.08 7.71 1.12
N ALA A 59 1.13 7.32 1.96
CA ALA A 59 1.44 6.82 3.30
C ALA A 59 0.54 5.64 3.67
N MET A 60 1.15 4.62 4.26
CA MET A 60 0.46 3.50 4.90
C MET A 60 0.82 3.52 6.39
N THR A 61 -0.18 3.42 7.26
CA THR A 61 0.04 3.35 8.71
C THR A 61 -0.67 2.14 9.27
N TYR A 62 -0.04 1.43 10.19
CA TYR A 62 -0.65 0.29 10.89
C TYR A 62 -0.31 0.35 12.38
N ASP A 63 -1.33 0.32 13.23
CA ASP A 63 -1.19 0.46 14.69
C ASP A 63 -1.34 -0.86 15.46
N GLY A 64 -1.39 -2.00 14.77
CA GLY A 64 -1.69 -3.31 15.34
C GLY A 64 -3.17 -3.68 15.31
N GLN A 65 -4.05 -2.75 14.95
CA GLN A 65 -5.49 -2.99 14.84
C GLN A 65 -6.10 -2.43 13.56
N THR A 66 -5.67 -1.24 13.16
CA THR A 66 -6.21 -0.48 12.03
C THR A 66 -5.08 -0.19 11.04
N ILE A 67 -5.34 -0.45 9.78
CA ILE A 67 -4.51 0.01 8.67
C ILE A 67 -5.17 1.20 7.97
N ASN A 68 -4.40 2.23 7.70
CA ASN A 68 -4.85 3.41 6.98
C ASN A 68 -3.94 3.68 5.78
N PHE A 69 -4.54 4.10 4.67
CA PHE A 69 -3.85 4.55 3.48
C PHE A 69 -4.20 6.00 3.18
N TYR A 70 -3.18 6.80 2.91
CA TYR A 70 -3.30 8.20 2.56
C TYR A 70 -2.71 8.46 1.18
N LEU A 71 -3.44 9.22 0.36
CA LEU A 71 -3.01 9.72 -0.94
C LEU A 71 -3.12 11.24 -0.92
N ASN A 72 -2.00 11.95 -1.11
CA ASN A 72 -1.94 13.41 -1.08
C ASN A 72 -2.61 14.01 0.17
N ASN A 73 -2.30 13.45 1.35
CA ASN A 73 -2.87 13.81 2.66
C ASN A 73 -4.37 13.54 2.86
N HIS A 74 -5.02 12.85 1.92
CA HIS A 74 -6.39 12.36 2.10
C HIS A 74 -6.39 10.90 2.51
N LEU A 75 -7.13 10.57 3.58
CA LEU A 75 -7.40 9.18 3.96
C LEU A 75 -8.28 8.55 2.88
N VAL A 76 -7.75 7.57 2.14
CA VAL A 76 -8.45 6.89 1.05
C VAL A 76 -8.96 5.51 1.44
N LEU A 77 -8.34 4.88 2.44
CA LEU A 77 -8.79 3.61 2.99
C LEU A 77 -8.47 3.53 4.49
N SER A 78 -9.39 2.99 5.26
CA SER A 78 -9.24 2.66 6.68
C SER A 78 -9.90 1.31 6.92
N ASP A 79 -9.13 0.31 7.34
CA ASP A 79 -9.65 -1.03 7.65
C ASP A 79 -9.21 -1.43 9.06
N SER A 80 -10.18 -1.68 9.93
CA SER A 80 -10.01 -2.14 11.31
C SER A 80 -10.63 -3.52 11.55
N GLN A 81 -11.25 -4.09 10.51
CA GLN A 81 -12.01 -5.34 10.61
C GLN A 81 -11.14 -6.55 10.29
N CYS A 82 -10.10 -6.37 9.49
CA CYS A 82 -9.12 -7.40 9.21
C CYS A 82 -7.79 -7.11 9.88
N CYS A 83 -6.94 -8.13 9.85
CA CYS A 83 -5.49 -7.99 9.88
C CYS A 83 -4.95 -7.29 11.13
N HIS A 84 -5.49 -7.61 12.31
CA HIS A 84 -4.98 -7.13 13.59
C HIS A 84 -3.86 -8.02 14.14
N GLY A 85 -3.15 -7.54 15.16
CA GLY A 85 -2.03 -8.24 15.79
C GLY A 85 -0.67 -7.86 15.21
N ASP A 86 0.31 -8.74 15.39
CA ASP A 86 1.68 -8.44 15.00
C ASP A 86 1.87 -8.63 13.50
N ILE A 87 2.63 -7.73 12.86
CA ILE A 87 3.14 -7.98 11.51
C ILE A 87 4.08 -9.19 11.58
N VAL A 88 3.84 -10.19 10.75
CA VAL A 88 4.68 -11.41 10.72
C VAL A 88 6.11 -11.02 10.36
N SER A 89 7.12 -11.59 10.99
CA SER A 89 8.51 -11.36 10.57
C SER A 89 8.91 -12.35 9.48
N THR A 90 9.57 -11.85 8.43
CA THR A 90 10.12 -12.67 7.34
C THR A 90 11.61 -12.42 7.20
N ASN A 91 12.32 -13.35 6.56
CA ASN A 91 13.73 -13.20 6.20
C ASN A 91 13.91 -12.64 4.78
N THR A 92 12.95 -11.86 4.30
CA THR A 92 12.98 -11.24 2.96
C THR A 92 13.46 -9.80 3.06
N ASP A 93 14.40 -9.43 2.21
CA ASP A 93 14.89 -8.05 2.14
C ASP A 93 13.78 -7.09 1.73
N VAL A 94 13.82 -5.87 2.28
CA VAL A 94 12.97 -4.77 1.80
C VAL A 94 13.52 -4.31 0.46
N VAL A 95 12.68 -4.37 -0.57
CA VAL A 95 13.01 -3.93 -1.93
C VAL A 95 12.16 -2.73 -2.32
N ILE A 96 12.72 -1.86 -3.16
CA ILE A 96 12.04 -0.65 -3.65
C ILE A 96 12.04 -0.70 -5.17
N GLY A 97 10.90 -0.39 -5.79
CA GLY A 97 10.76 -0.34 -7.26
C GLY A 97 10.73 -1.71 -7.94
N ARG A 98 10.49 -2.78 -7.19
CA ARG A 98 10.39 -4.15 -7.72
C ARG A 98 9.09 -4.79 -7.24
N ASN A 99 8.32 -5.33 -8.18
CA ASN A 99 7.21 -6.24 -7.90
C ASN A 99 7.67 -7.66 -8.26
N TYR A 100 7.35 -8.66 -7.42
CA TYR A 100 7.86 -10.03 -7.58
C TYR A 100 7.21 -10.77 -8.76
N ASN A 101 5.95 -10.46 -9.10
CA ASN A 101 5.14 -11.24 -10.05
C ASN A 101 4.38 -10.39 -11.09
N GLU A 102 4.53 -9.07 -11.10
CA GLU A 102 3.77 -8.20 -12.01
C GLU A 102 4.65 -7.36 -12.95
N VAL A 103 3.98 -6.64 -13.84
CA VAL A 103 4.57 -5.68 -14.77
C VAL A 103 5.42 -4.67 -13.99
N SER A 104 6.68 -4.53 -14.39
CA SER A 104 7.53 -3.47 -13.86
C SER A 104 7.06 -2.12 -14.40
N PHE A 105 6.73 -1.20 -13.50
CA PHE A 105 6.44 0.18 -13.85
C PHE A 105 7.71 1.01 -13.68
N GLU A 106 7.99 1.85 -14.66
CA GLU A 106 8.98 2.90 -14.49
C GLU A 106 8.40 3.97 -13.56
N VAL A 107 8.96 4.06 -12.35
CA VAL A 107 8.52 4.98 -11.31
C VAL A 107 9.71 5.78 -10.80
N HIS A 108 9.42 7.01 -10.36
CA HIS A 108 10.36 7.82 -9.59
C HIS A 108 9.89 7.83 -8.14
N ILE A 109 10.82 7.68 -7.21
CA ILE A 109 10.55 7.64 -5.77
C ILE A 109 11.48 8.65 -5.12
N ASP A 110 10.93 9.44 -4.21
CA ASP A 110 11.68 10.42 -3.44
C ASP A 110 11.16 10.45 -1.98
N GLU A 111 12.01 10.90 -1.06
CA GLU A 111 11.70 11.09 0.37
C GLU A 111 11.14 9.84 1.08
N LEU A 112 11.68 8.65 0.78
CA LEU A 112 11.27 7.40 1.41
C LEU A 112 11.55 7.41 2.93
N LYS A 113 10.52 7.14 3.73
CA LYS A 113 10.59 7.10 5.21
C LYS A 113 9.87 5.87 5.75
N LEU A 114 10.50 5.21 6.72
CA LEU A 114 9.92 4.08 7.47
C LEU A 114 9.93 4.41 8.96
N PHE A 115 8.82 4.13 9.64
CA PHE A 115 8.63 4.46 11.05
C PHE A 115 8.29 3.21 11.86
N LYS A 116 8.79 3.16 13.10
CA LYS A 116 8.48 2.11 14.09
C LYS A 116 7.13 2.29 14.80
N LYS A 117 6.30 3.22 14.33
CA LYS A 117 4.99 3.53 14.90
C LYS A 117 4.02 3.94 13.80
N ALA A 118 2.74 3.73 14.02
CA ALA A 118 1.71 4.38 13.22
C ALA A 118 1.80 5.90 13.37
N LEU A 119 1.84 6.60 12.26
CA LEU A 119 1.75 8.06 12.25
C LEU A 119 0.29 8.49 12.36
N THR A 120 0.05 9.56 13.11
CA THR A 120 -1.25 10.21 13.17
C THR A 120 -1.55 10.97 11.87
N ALA A 121 -2.83 11.21 11.56
CA ALA A 121 -3.21 12.02 10.40
C ALA A 121 -2.52 13.40 10.38
N ARG A 122 -2.31 14.01 11.56
CA ARG A 122 -1.58 15.29 11.68
C ARG A 122 -0.10 15.16 11.32
N GLU A 123 0.56 14.05 11.69
CA GLU A 123 1.94 13.79 11.29
C GLU A 123 2.04 13.54 9.78
N ILE A 124 1.08 12.83 9.19
CA ILE A 124 0.97 12.68 7.73
C ILE A 124 0.80 14.04 7.03
N THR A 125 -0.06 14.92 7.56
CA THR A 125 -0.20 16.29 7.02
C THR A 125 1.11 17.06 7.05
N LYS A 126 1.87 16.96 8.15
CA LYS A 126 3.18 17.60 8.23
C LYS A 126 4.13 17.07 7.18
N LEU A 127 4.20 15.75 6.99
CA LEU A 127 5.06 15.13 5.98
C LEU A 127 4.66 15.56 4.55
N TYR A 128 3.38 15.59 4.24
CA TYR A 128 2.88 16.05 2.93
C TYR A 128 3.23 17.51 2.64
N GLN A 129 3.21 18.36 3.66
CA GLN A 129 3.51 19.79 3.53
C GLN A 129 5.00 20.11 3.55
N LEU A 130 5.88 19.13 3.82
CA LEU A 130 7.32 19.35 3.74
C LEU A 130 7.67 19.67 2.28
N LYS A 131 7.96 20.94 2.01
CA LYS A 131 8.64 21.33 0.79
C LYS A 131 10.11 21.00 0.97
N VAL A 132 10.63 20.13 0.11
CA VAL A 132 12.07 20.07 -0.11
C VAL A 132 12.44 21.40 -0.80
N VAL A 133 13.21 22.23 -0.11
CA VAL A 133 13.67 23.56 -0.58
C VAL A 133 14.82 23.39 -1.55
#